data_AF-A0A369YJ22-F1
#
_entry.id   AF-A0A369YJ22-F1
#
_cell.length_a   1.000
_cell.length_b   1.000
_cell.length_c   1.000
_cell.angle_alpha   90.00
_cell.angle_beta   90.00
_cell.angle_gamma   90.00
#
_symmetry.space_group_name_H-M   'P 1'
#
loop_
_entity.id
_entity.type
_entity.pdbx_description
1 polymer ?
#
loop_
_entity_poly.entity_id
_entity_poly.type
_entity_poly.pdbx_seq_one_letter_code
_entity_poly.pdbx_strand_id
1 'polypeptide(L)' 'MRKSHKKTPICGITTSESEKQDKRIANCCFRQKSRQLVKIGKEPPFHIREVSNVYDFNKDS' A
#
# COMPACT_ATOMS: atom_id res chain seq x y z
N MET A 1 29.54 2.12 -23.24
CA MET A 1 28.68 1.84 -22.06
C MET A 1 27.21 1.98 -22.45
N ARG A 2 26.40 0.92 -22.37
CA ARG A 2 24.94 0.98 -22.63
C ARG A 2 24.22 1.40 -21.35
N LYS A 3 23.38 2.44 -21.41
CA LYS A 3 22.51 2.82 -20.30
C LYS A 3 21.35 1.82 -20.23
N SER A 4 21.27 1.06 -19.14
CA SER A 4 20.12 0.19 -18.87
C SER A 4 18.90 1.07 -18.57
N HIS A 5 17.92 1.09 -19.48
CA HIS A 5 16.64 1.73 -19.23
C HIS A 5 15.78 0.78 -18.40
N LYS A 6 15.58 1.10 -17.11
CA LYS A 6 14.67 0.33 -16.24
C LYS A 6 13.27 0.38 -16.87
N LYS A 7 12.72 -0.77 -17.24
CA LYS A 7 11.30 -0.87 -17.64
C LYS A 7 10.46 -0.52 -16.41
N THR A 8 9.79 0.63 -16.44
CA THR A 8 8.73 0.92 -15.47
C THR A 8 7.54 0.02 -15.80
N PRO A 9 7.16 -0.92 -14.93
CA PRO A 9 5.93 -1.67 -15.14
C PRO A 9 4.76 -0.68 -15.18
N ILE A 10 3.82 -0.90 -16.11
CA ILE A 10 2.57 -0.14 -16.18
C ILE A 10 1.73 -0.58 -14.98
N CYS A 11 2.01 0.02 -13.82
CA CYS A 11 1.08 0.01 -12.71
C CYS A 11 -0.09 0.88 -13.12
N GLY A 12 -1.35 0.44 -12.98
CA GLY A 12 -2.52 1.31 -13.18
C GLY A 12 -2.37 2.55 -12.29
N ILE A 13 -1.90 3.65 -12.89
CA ILE A 13 -1.55 4.88 -12.18
C ILE A 13 -2.88 5.52 -11.86
N THR A 14 -3.32 5.41 -10.61
CA THR A 14 -4.37 6.30 -10.12
C THR A 14 -3.88 7.72 -10.31
N THR A 15 -4.56 8.46 -11.19
CA THR A 15 -4.18 9.80 -11.63
C THR A 15 -4.39 10.83 -10.54
N SER A 16 -5.24 10.55 -9.53
CA SER A 16 -5.41 11.43 -8.38
C SER A 16 -4.29 11.21 -7.34
N GLU A 17 -3.69 12.31 -6.89
CA GLU A 17 -2.63 12.30 -5.87
C GLU A 17 -3.14 11.81 -4.51
N SER A 18 -4.40 12.10 -4.18
CA SER A 18 -5.09 11.65 -2.97
C SER A 18 -5.14 10.12 -2.89
N GLU A 19 -5.64 9.46 -3.94
CA GLU A 19 -5.71 7.99 -4.02
C GLU A 19 -4.32 7.33 -3.95
N LYS A 20 -3.29 7.98 -4.50
CA LYS A 20 -1.90 7.50 -4.41
C LYS A 20 -1.38 7.59 -2.99
N GLN A 21 -1.69 8.67 -2.28
CA GLN A 21 -1.30 8.86 -0.88
C GLN A 21 -2.02 7.87 0.04
N ASP A 22 -3.31 7.65 -0.18
CA ASP A 22 -4.10 6.71 0.62
C ASP A 22 -3.60 5.27 0.47
N LYS A 23 -3.30 4.84 -0.78
CA LYS A 23 -2.66 3.55 -1.03
C LYS A 23 -1.31 3.41 -0.32
N ARG A 24 -0.53 4.50 -0.23
CA ARG A 24 0.75 4.48 0.49
C ARG A 24 0.54 4.32 2.00
N ILE A 25 -0.39 5.09 2.58
CA ILE A 25 -0.73 5.02 4.00
C ILE A 25 -1.23 3.61 4.36
N ALA A 26 -2.17 3.07 3.58
CA ALA A 26 -2.71 1.72 3.78
C ALA A 26 -1.62 0.64 3.77
N ASN A 27 -0.69 0.69 2.81
CA ASN A 27 0.43 -0.25 2.74
C ASN A 27 1.42 -0.08 3.91
N CYS A 28 1.65 1.16 4.38
CA CYS A 28 2.46 1.42 5.57
C CYS A 28 1.84 0.81 6.83
N CYS A 29 0.54 1.06 7.06
CA CYS A 29 -0.19 0.50 8.19
C CYS A 29 -0.22 -1.03 8.15
N PHE A 30 -0.45 -1.61 6.97
CA PHE A 30 -0.43 -3.06 6.78
C PHE A 30 0.94 -3.66 7.18
N ARG A 31 2.04 -3.07 6.68
CA ARG A 31 3.40 -3.53 7.03
C ARG A 31 3.69 -3.35 8.53
N GLN A 32 3.22 -2.27 9.14
CA GLN A 32 3.43 -2.04 10.58
C GLN A 32 2.69 -3.07 11.43
N LYS A 33 1.39 -3.29 11.17
CA LYS A 33 0.60 -4.29 11.90
C LYS A 33 1.12 -5.71 11.68
N SER A 34 1.49 -6.06 10.44
CA SER A 34 2.10 -7.36 10.13
C SER A 34 3.37 -7.59 10.95
N ARG A 35 4.29 -6.61 10.99
CA ARG A 35 5.51 -6.71 11.82
C ARG A 35 5.21 -6.85 13.31
N GLN A 36 4.22 -6.12 13.83
CA GLN A 36 3.82 -6.20 15.22
C GLN A 36 3.23 -7.58 15.56
N LEU A 37 2.35 -8.11 14.71
CA LEU A 37 1.70 -9.41 14.91
C LEU A 37 2.72 -10.56 14.84
N VAL A 38 3.61 -10.54 13.85
CA VAL A 38 4.71 -11.51 13.74
C VAL A 38 5.61 -11.47 14.98
N LYS A 39 5.91 -10.28 15.52
CA LYS A 39 6.71 -10.14 16.74
C LYS A 39 6.03 -10.74 17.98
N ILE A 40 4.70 -10.71 18.02
CA ILE A 40 3.89 -11.27 19.12
C ILE A 40 3.61 -12.78 18.88
N GLY A 41 4.07 -13.35 17.77
CA GLY A 41 3.84 -14.75 17.40
C GLY A 41 2.42 -15.02 16.87
N LYS A 42 1.70 -13.98 16.46
CA LYS A 42 0.38 -14.08 15.82
C LYS A 42 0.51 -14.09 14.30
N GLU A 43 -0.50 -14.62 13.63
CA GLU A 43 -0.56 -14.60 12.17
C GLU A 43 -0.69 -13.16 11.65
N PRO A 44 0.07 -12.80 10.60
CA PRO A 44 -0.06 -11.51 9.96
C PRO A 44 -1.38 -11.42 9.17
N PRO A 45 -1.91 -10.20 8.96
CA PRO A 45 -3.10 -9.99 8.15
C PRO A 45 -2.81 -10.41 6.70
N PHE A 46 -3.77 -11.10 6.07
CA PHE A 46 -3.62 -11.62 4.70
C PHE A 46 -4.05 -10.58 3.67
N HIS A 47 -4.99 -9.71 4.03
CA HIS A 47 -5.52 -8.68 3.15
C HIS A 47 -5.32 -7.27 3.71
N ILE A 48 -4.98 -6.34 2.81
CA ILE A 48 -4.87 -4.91 3.14
C ILE A 48 -6.19 -4.38 3.74
N ARG A 49 -7.33 -4.93 3.31
CA ARG A 49 -8.67 -4.58 3.81
C ARG A 49 -8.91 -4.89 5.29
N GLU A 50 -8.12 -5.79 5.88
CA GLU A 50 -8.19 -6.08 7.33
C GLU A 50 -7.58 -4.94 8.16
N VAL A 51 -6.74 -4.12 7.54
CA VAL A 51 -5.99 -3.05 8.21
C VAL A 51 -6.48 -1.67 7.81
N SER A 52 -6.96 -1.51 6.58
CA SER A 52 -7.44 -0.25 6.02
C SER A 52 -8.79 -0.43 5.34
N ASN A 53 -9.76 0.42 5.67
CA ASN A 53 -11.03 0.48 4.99
C ASN A 53 -10.93 1.38 3.75
N VAL A 54 -11.42 0.90 2.60
CA VAL A 54 -11.39 1.65 1.33
C VAL A 54 -12.34 2.84 1.36
N TYR A 55 -13.37 2.81 2.22
CA TYR A 55 -14.30 3.92 2.42
C TYR A 55 -13.75 5.04 3.29
N ASP A 56 -12.66 4.80 4.03
CA ASP A 56 -11.97 5.84 4.80
C ASP A 56 -10.95 6.60 3.93
N PHE A 57 -10.77 6.19 2.67
CA PHE A 57 -9.88 6.87 1.75
C PHE A 57 -10.53 8.17 1.32
N ASN A 58 -9.72 9.21 1.29
CA ASN A 58 -10.15 10.54 0.91
C ASN A 58 -10.21 10.59 -0.61
N LYS A 59 -11.17 9.86 -1.20
CA LYS A 59 -11.59 10.11 -2.57
C LYS A 59 -12.17 11.50 -2.57
N ASP A 60 -11.46 12.41 -3.23
CA ASP A 60 -11.81 13.82 -3.35
C ASP A 60 -13.33 13.99 -3.45
N SER A 61 -13.89 14.68 -2.44
CA SER A 61 -15.29 15.09 -2.37
C SER A 61 -15.61 16.10 -3.47
#